data_AF-F2TF58-F1
#
_entry.id   AF-F2TF58-F1
#
_cell.length_a   1.000
_cell.length_b   1.000
_cell.length_c   1.000
_cell.angle_alpha   90.00
_cell.angle_beta   90.00
_cell.angle_gamma   90.00
#
_symmetry.space_group_name_H-M   'P 1'
#
loop_
_entity.id
_entity.type
_entity.pdbx_description
1 polymer ?
#
loop_
_entity_poly.entity_id
_entity_poly.type
_entity_poly.pdbx_seq_one_letter_code
_entity_poly.pdbx_strand_id
1 'polypeptide(L)'
;MDSNPFDNRLDDPAPAYEESLPSVVYNKDTVKDIPSSSQSRLPLSTQLADTRTQRVDAILTKYVEPLLLSQGASGLYKTTFVLVPSSVSSLQDAVSNAYTTPEEPQIVGFPSNEVVKLIRLQGEENAMEFWRQPAVVAELDSALKAKLAASGHRLYQPSSSGEMTSEVVDAASSPAPAPEPAAKTIATTKKSFWGRTKDLYASKGQDLRDVVIVDRKLGWRASGEHDANAPGKIPTGLVDVSIVWKEVCLRIVNEMGLYESKKGPALCMTVEVGS
;
A
#
# COMPACT_ATOMS: atom_id res chain seq x y z
N MET A 1 -17.26 -59.14 -47.29
CA MET A 1 -15.84 -59.38 -46.98
C MET A 1 -15.24 -58.02 -46.69
N ASP A 2 -15.26 -57.70 -45.41
CA ASP A 2 -14.81 -56.44 -44.83
C ASP A 2 -13.29 -56.39 -44.85
N SER A 3 -12.72 -55.28 -45.31
CA SER A 3 -11.29 -54.98 -45.14
C SER A 3 -11.17 -53.61 -44.50
N ASN A 4 -10.62 -53.64 -43.29
CA ASN A 4 -10.53 -52.55 -42.33
C ASN A 4 -9.52 -51.49 -42.84
N PRO A 5 -9.81 -50.17 -42.78
CA PRO A 5 -8.93 -49.13 -43.31
C PRO A 5 -7.80 -48.70 -42.34
N PHE A 6 -7.58 -49.43 -41.26
CA PHE A 6 -6.61 -49.08 -40.20
C PHE A 6 -5.37 -49.99 -40.20
N ASP A 7 -5.03 -50.57 -41.34
CA ASP A 7 -3.81 -51.38 -41.44
C ASP A 7 -2.57 -50.48 -41.54
N ASN A 8 -1.98 -50.24 -40.36
CA ASN A 8 -0.56 -50.01 -40.10
C ASN A 8 0.28 -49.37 -41.22
N ARG A 9 0.41 -48.03 -41.18
CA ARG A 9 1.71 -47.41 -41.49
C ARG A 9 2.49 -47.24 -40.18
N LEU A 10 3.08 -48.35 -39.74
CA LEU A 10 4.00 -48.45 -38.60
C LEU A 10 5.44 -48.04 -38.96
N ASP A 11 5.62 -47.12 -39.92
CA ASP A 11 6.94 -46.69 -40.40
C ASP A 11 6.94 -45.18 -40.74
N ASP A 12 6.48 -44.34 -39.80
CA ASP A 12 6.89 -42.93 -39.80
C ASP A 12 7.89 -42.75 -38.66
N PRO A 13 9.21 -42.83 -38.91
CA PRO A 13 10.19 -42.62 -37.88
C PRO A 13 10.01 -41.19 -37.35
N ALA A 14 9.84 -41.06 -36.03
CA ALA A 14 9.81 -39.76 -35.39
C ALA A 14 11.04 -38.94 -35.84
N PRO A 15 10.87 -37.66 -36.23
CA PRO A 15 11.99 -36.83 -36.67
C PRO A 15 13.12 -36.85 -35.65
N ALA A 16 14.35 -37.07 -36.10
CA ALA A 16 15.51 -37.10 -35.22
C ALA A 16 15.73 -35.72 -34.59
N TYR A 17 15.94 -35.69 -33.27
CA TYR A 17 16.02 -34.48 -32.44
C TYR A 17 17.19 -33.53 -32.80
N GLU A 18 18.09 -33.93 -33.71
CA GLU A 18 19.27 -33.14 -34.11
C GLU A 18 19.01 -32.15 -35.26
N GLU A 19 17.86 -32.20 -35.94
CA GLU A 19 17.52 -31.24 -37.01
C GLU A 19 17.02 -29.86 -36.50
N SER A 20 16.89 -29.66 -35.18
CA SER A 20 16.49 -28.37 -34.60
C SER A 20 17.66 -27.47 -34.19
N LEU A 21 18.90 -27.80 -34.58
CA LEU A 21 20.03 -26.89 -34.40
C LEU A 21 20.00 -25.81 -35.49
N PRO A 22 20.04 -24.51 -35.14
CA PRO A 22 20.05 -23.44 -36.13
C PRO A 22 21.33 -23.53 -36.95
N SER A 23 21.20 -23.96 -38.21
CA SER A 23 22.23 -23.82 -39.20
C SER A 23 22.41 -22.34 -39.51
N VAL A 24 23.42 -21.71 -38.89
CA VAL A 24 23.92 -20.40 -39.32
C VAL A 24 24.56 -20.59 -40.68
N VAL A 25 23.74 -20.45 -41.72
CA VAL A 25 24.18 -20.25 -43.10
C VAL A 25 24.22 -18.75 -43.32
N TYR A 26 25.43 -18.19 -43.46
CA TYR A 26 25.61 -16.85 -43.99
C TYR A 26 25.18 -16.84 -45.45
N ASN A 27 23.91 -16.56 -45.71
CA ASN A 27 23.46 -16.11 -47.03
C ASN A 27 23.46 -14.58 -47.04
N LYS A 28 24.43 -14.05 -47.77
CA LYS A 28 24.51 -12.68 -48.24
C LYS A 28 23.35 -12.47 -49.24
N ASP A 29 22.68 -11.33 -49.12
CA ASP A 29 21.68 -10.81 -50.06
C ASP A 29 20.23 -11.32 -49.94
N THR A 30 19.54 -10.97 -48.84
CA THR A 30 18.15 -10.47 -48.87
C THR A 30 17.82 -9.77 -47.54
N VAL A 31 17.95 -8.44 -47.50
CA VAL A 31 17.44 -7.62 -46.39
C VAL A 31 15.93 -7.53 -46.52
N LYS A 32 15.22 -8.38 -45.76
CA LYS A 32 13.82 -8.15 -45.41
C LYS A 32 13.83 -7.99 -43.90
N ASP A 33 13.82 -6.74 -43.45
CA ASP A 33 13.80 -6.37 -42.03
C ASP A 33 12.63 -7.05 -41.33
N ILE A 34 12.94 -8.14 -40.63
CA ILE A 34 12.10 -8.65 -39.56
C ILE A 34 12.29 -7.64 -38.44
N PRO A 35 11.23 -6.98 -37.91
CA PRO A 35 11.38 -6.18 -36.71
C PRO A 35 11.73 -7.15 -35.59
N SER A 36 13.03 -7.25 -35.33
CA SER A 36 13.58 -7.94 -34.18
C SER A 36 13.09 -7.16 -32.96
N SER A 37 11.90 -7.52 -32.47
CA SER A 37 11.48 -7.17 -31.12
C SER A 37 12.52 -7.78 -30.20
N SER A 38 13.51 -6.96 -29.84
CA SER A 38 14.49 -7.25 -28.81
C SER A 38 13.74 -7.32 -27.48
N GLN A 39 12.96 -8.39 -27.30
CA GLN A 39 12.37 -8.76 -26.04
C GLN A 39 13.54 -8.95 -25.07
N SER A 40 13.58 -8.04 -24.10
CA SER A 40 14.59 -7.98 -23.05
C SER A 40 14.90 -9.39 -22.52
N ARG A 41 16.18 -9.80 -22.57
CA ARG A 41 16.64 -11.11 -22.05
C ARG A 41 16.78 -11.13 -20.52
N LEU A 42 16.18 -10.17 -19.82
CA LEU A 42 16.19 -10.14 -18.36
C LEU A 42 15.32 -11.27 -17.80
N PRO A 43 15.69 -11.84 -16.64
CA PRO A 43 14.82 -12.77 -15.92
C PRO A 43 13.42 -12.16 -15.71
N LEU A 44 12.38 -12.99 -15.77
CA LEU A 44 11.00 -12.54 -15.61
C LEU A 44 10.77 -11.75 -14.31
N SER A 45 11.42 -12.14 -13.21
CA SER A 45 11.34 -11.43 -11.94
C SER A 45 11.87 -9.99 -12.03
N THR A 46 12.96 -9.78 -12.77
CA THR A 46 13.52 -8.46 -13.04
C THR A 46 12.57 -7.65 -13.90
N GLN A 47 12.01 -8.24 -14.96
CA GLN A 47 11.04 -7.54 -15.81
C GLN A 47 9.78 -7.09 -15.05
N LEU A 48 9.29 -7.92 -14.13
CA LEU A 48 8.14 -7.59 -13.28
C LEU A 48 8.49 -6.48 -12.27
N ALA A 49 9.68 -6.52 -11.67
CA ALA A 49 10.16 -5.45 -10.79
C ALA A 49 10.32 -4.14 -11.56
N ASP A 50 10.92 -4.17 -12.76
CA ASP A 50 11.09 -3.00 -13.62
C ASP A 50 9.73 -2.40 -14.00
N THR A 51 8.77 -3.24 -14.39
CA THR A 51 7.40 -2.80 -14.73
C THR A 51 6.71 -2.15 -13.53
N ARG A 52 6.92 -2.71 -12.33
CA ARG A 52 6.39 -2.15 -11.08
C ARG A 52 6.98 -0.76 -10.83
N THR A 53 8.30 -0.63 -10.92
CA THR A 53 9.02 0.63 -10.68
C THR A 53 8.66 1.69 -11.70
N GLN A 54 8.59 1.31 -12.97
CA GLN A 54 8.13 2.20 -14.02
C GLN A 54 6.73 2.72 -13.76
N ARG A 55 5.81 1.85 -13.30
CA ARG A 55 4.42 2.24 -13.03
C ARG A 55 4.32 3.17 -11.82
N VAL A 56 5.00 2.85 -10.74
CA VAL A 56 5.06 3.69 -9.54
C VAL A 56 5.62 5.08 -9.90
N ASP A 57 6.74 5.13 -10.62
CA ASP A 57 7.34 6.40 -11.03
C ASP A 57 6.41 7.20 -11.95
N ALA A 58 5.76 6.55 -12.90
CA ALA A 58 4.81 7.21 -13.80
C ALA A 58 3.67 7.90 -13.03
N ILE A 59 3.14 7.27 -11.99
CA ILE A 59 2.09 7.89 -11.15
C ILE A 59 2.63 9.08 -10.35
N LEU A 60 3.81 8.94 -9.76
CA LEU A 60 4.44 10.01 -8.99
C LEU A 60 4.71 11.23 -9.88
N THR A 61 5.36 11.02 -11.02
CA THR A 61 5.73 12.09 -11.97
C THR A 61 4.52 12.74 -12.60
N LYS A 62 3.50 11.96 -12.99
CA LYS A 62 2.34 12.48 -13.74
C LYS A 62 1.35 13.22 -12.86
N TYR A 63 1.10 12.75 -11.63
CA TYR A 63 0.01 13.26 -10.81
C TYR A 63 0.50 13.91 -9.51
N VAL A 64 1.43 13.27 -8.81
CA VAL A 64 1.75 13.64 -7.43
C VAL A 64 2.67 14.85 -7.39
N GLU A 65 3.78 14.80 -8.13
CA GLU A 65 4.82 15.81 -8.12
C GLU A 65 4.30 17.20 -8.54
N PRO A 66 3.54 17.38 -9.63
CA PRO A 66 2.99 18.68 -9.98
C PRO A 66 2.05 19.25 -8.92
N LEU A 67 1.22 18.40 -8.32
CA LEU A 67 0.29 18.83 -7.27
C LEU A 67 1.02 19.18 -5.98
N LEU A 68 2.05 18.42 -5.61
CA LEU A 68 2.86 18.67 -4.42
C LEU A 68 3.64 19.98 -4.55
N LEU A 69 4.24 20.25 -5.72
CA LEU A 69 4.90 21.52 -5.99
C LEU A 69 3.93 22.70 -5.94
N SER A 70 2.73 22.54 -6.49
CA SER A 70 1.68 23.55 -6.42
C SER A 70 1.24 23.85 -4.98
N GLN A 71 1.10 22.81 -4.14
CA GLN A 71 0.76 23.01 -2.72
C GLN A 71 1.92 23.61 -1.92
N GLY A 72 3.16 23.20 -2.20
CA GLY A 72 4.35 23.78 -1.58
C GLY A 72 4.50 25.26 -1.88
N ALA A 73 4.22 25.69 -3.12
CA ALA A 73 4.21 27.10 -3.50
C ALA A 73 3.13 27.92 -2.76
N SER A 74 2.07 27.26 -2.30
CA SER A 74 0.99 27.89 -1.53
C SER A 74 1.30 27.94 -0.02
N GLY A 75 2.45 27.41 0.42
CA GLY A 75 2.86 27.37 1.83
C GLY A 75 2.13 26.32 2.65
N LEU A 76 1.57 25.28 2.02
CA LEU A 76 0.84 24.23 2.72
C LEU A 76 1.80 23.14 3.20
N TYR A 77 1.82 22.94 4.51
CA TYR A 77 2.73 22.00 5.16
C TYR A 77 2.15 20.59 5.30
N LYS A 78 0.87 20.35 4.98
CA LYS A 78 0.27 19.01 4.96
C LYS A 78 -0.68 18.82 3.78
N THR A 79 -0.37 17.83 2.95
CA THR A 79 -1.18 17.49 1.77
C THR A 79 -1.45 15.99 1.73
N THR A 80 -2.71 15.61 1.53
CA THR A 80 -3.12 14.21 1.35
C THR A 80 -3.63 13.97 -0.07
N PHE A 81 -3.02 13.02 -0.76
CA PHE A 81 -3.46 12.54 -2.06
C PHE A 81 -4.29 11.28 -1.88
N VAL A 82 -5.49 11.26 -2.45
CA VAL A 82 -6.38 10.10 -2.45
C VAL A 82 -6.31 9.46 -3.83
N LEU A 83 -5.55 8.39 -3.96
CA LEU A 83 -5.40 7.65 -5.22
C LEU A 83 -6.49 6.58 -5.30
N VAL A 84 -7.42 6.76 -6.24
CA VAL A 84 -8.50 5.82 -6.53
C VAL A 84 -8.07 4.88 -7.66
N PRO A 85 -7.93 3.57 -7.41
CA PRO A 85 -7.62 2.58 -8.45
C PRO A 85 -8.68 2.54 -9.56
N SER A 86 -8.27 2.15 -10.76
CA SER A 86 -9.16 2.11 -11.93
C SER A 86 -10.33 1.14 -11.78
N SER A 87 -10.14 0.02 -11.08
CA SER A 87 -11.19 -0.98 -10.84
C SER A 87 -12.22 -0.59 -9.77
N VAL A 88 -12.08 0.57 -9.12
CA VAL A 88 -13.05 1.08 -8.11
C VAL A 88 -14.13 1.92 -8.78
N SER A 89 -15.02 1.27 -9.53
CA SER A 89 -16.07 1.94 -10.33
C SER A 89 -16.95 2.89 -9.50
N SER A 90 -17.23 2.56 -8.24
CA SER A 90 -18.03 3.41 -7.36
C SER A 90 -17.46 4.83 -7.18
N LEU A 91 -16.15 5.02 -7.35
CA LEU A 91 -15.49 6.30 -7.15
C LEU A 91 -14.98 6.94 -8.46
N GLN A 92 -15.09 6.24 -9.59
CA GLN A 92 -14.60 6.73 -10.89
C GLN A 92 -15.56 7.72 -11.56
N ASP A 93 -16.86 7.58 -11.35
CA ASP A 93 -17.85 8.46 -11.96
C ASP A 93 -17.86 9.85 -11.32
N ALA A 94 -17.60 10.90 -12.09
CA ALA A 94 -18.18 12.22 -11.83
C ALA A 94 -19.39 12.33 -12.75
N VAL A 95 -20.59 12.22 -12.19
CA VAL A 95 -21.82 12.33 -13.00
C VAL A 95 -21.87 13.76 -13.54
N SER A 96 -21.62 13.88 -14.84
CA SER A 96 -21.65 15.16 -15.55
C SER A 96 -22.98 15.22 -16.27
N ASN A 97 -23.92 16.00 -15.74
CA ASN A 97 -25.16 16.27 -16.47
C ASN A 97 -24.84 17.15 -17.68
N ALA A 98 -25.46 16.89 -18.83
CA ALA A 98 -25.25 17.64 -20.08
C ALA A 98 -25.57 19.15 -20.00
N TYR A 99 -26.14 19.61 -18.88
CA TYR A 99 -26.54 20.99 -18.62
C TYR A 99 -25.76 21.68 -17.49
N THR A 100 -24.82 20.99 -16.83
CA THR A 100 -24.00 21.57 -15.75
C THR A 100 -22.54 21.22 -15.94
N THR A 101 -21.63 22.16 -15.67
CA THR A 101 -20.20 21.84 -15.55
C THR A 101 -20.03 20.70 -14.55
N PRO A 102 -19.18 19.69 -14.83
CA PRO A 102 -18.92 18.60 -13.89
C PRO A 102 -18.48 19.19 -12.55
N GLU A 103 -19.30 19.03 -11.51
CA GLU A 103 -18.87 19.42 -10.16
C GLU A 103 -17.83 18.40 -9.71
N GLU A 104 -16.64 18.88 -9.31
CA GLU A 104 -15.59 18.01 -8.82
C GLU A 104 -16.08 17.32 -7.53
N PRO A 105 -16.01 15.98 -7.43
CA PRO A 105 -16.51 15.26 -6.26
C PRO A 105 -15.81 15.73 -4.98
N GLN A 106 -16.59 16.04 -3.95
CA GLN A 106 -16.05 16.48 -2.67
C GLN A 106 -15.65 15.27 -1.83
N ILE A 107 -14.40 15.22 -1.38
CA ILE A 107 -13.93 14.19 -0.46
C ILE A 107 -14.46 14.52 0.95
N VAL A 108 -15.13 13.56 1.59
CA VAL A 108 -15.72 13.70 2.92
C VAL A 108 -14.87 12.94 3.95
N GLY A 109 -14.72 13.51 5.15
CA GLY A 109 -14.07 12.84 6.29
C GLY A 109 -12.61 13.24 6.54
N PHE A 110 -12.11 14.23 5.80
CA PHE A 110 -10.82 14.87 6.08
C PHE A 110 -11.03 16.19 6.82
N PRO A 111 -10.10 16.59 7.70
CA PRO A 111 -10.24 17.83 8.45
C PRO A 111 -10.07 19.03 7.51
N SER A 112 -10.82 20.11 7.75
CA SER A 112 -10.93 21.24 6.82
C SER A 112 -9.67 22.09 6.69
N ASN A 113 -8.68 21.88 7.57
CA ASN A 113 -7.38 22.53 7.54
C ASN A 113 -6.34 21.78 6.69
N GLU A 114 -6.68 20.60 6.16
CA GLU A 114 -5.79 19.81 5.32
C GLU A 114 -6.20 19.90 3.86
N VAL A 115 -5.20 19.99 2.97
CA VAL A 115 -5.47 19.92 1.54
C VAL A 115 -5.52 18.47 1.10
N VAL A 116 -6.66 18.11 0.53
CA VAL A 116 -6.90 16.78 -0.02
C VAL A 116 -7.08 16.86 -1.52
N LYS A 117 -6.35 16.03 -2.26
CA LYS A 117 -6.41 15.97 -3.73
C LYS A 117 -6.86 14.59 -4.17
N LEU A 118 -7.94 14.53 -4.94
CA LEU A 118 -8.42 13.28 -5.53
C LEU A 118 -7.64 12.98 -6.81
N ILE A 119 -7.10 11.77 -6.92
CA ILE A 119 -6.43 11.29 -8.13
C ILE A 119 -7.11 10.00 -8.58
N ARG A 120 -7.82 10.05 -9.71
CA ARG A 120 -8.45 8.88 -10.33
C ARG A 120 -7.50 8.23 -11.32
N LEU A 121 -7.00 7.05 -10.96
CA LEU A 121 -6.12 6.30 -11.83
C LEU A 121 -6.92 5.64 -12.95
N GLN A 122 -6.32 5.59 -14.15
CA GLN A 122 -6.92 5.06 -15.36
C GLN A 122 -6.11 3.86 -15.87
N GLY A 123 -6.73 2.99 -16.66
CA GLY A 123 -6.06 1.83 -17.25
C GLY A 123 -6.08 0.59 -16.35
N GLU A 124 -6.12 -0.59 -16.97
CA GLU A 124 -6.14 -1.89 -16.29
C GLU A 124 -4.90 -2.09 -15.40
N GLU A 125 -3.80 -1.49 -15.80
CA GLU A 125 -2.53 -1.57 -15.10
C GLU A 125 -2.55 -0.87 -13.72
N ASN A 126 -3.51 0.05 -13.50
CA ASN A 126 -3.70 0.75 -12.23
C ASN A 126 -4.88 0.21 -11.42
N ALA A 127 -5.27 -1.04 -11.67
CA ALA A 127 -6.31 -1.71 -10.92
C ALA A 127 -5.91 -1.97 -9.46
N MET A 128 -6.91 -2.23 -8.62
CA MET A 128 -6.73 -2.45 -7.18
C MET A 128 -5.75 -3.59 -6.86
N GLU A 129 -5.69 -4.62 -7.70
CA GLU A 129 -4.85 -5.80 -7.57
C GLU A 129 -3.36 -5.45 -7.60
N PHE A 130 -2.98 -4.43 -8.37
CA PHE A 130 -1.60 -3.92 -8.39
C PHE A 130 -1.30 -3.22 -7.07
N TRP A 131 -2.12 -2.26 -6.65
CA TRP A 131 -1.89 -1.45 -5.46
C TRP A 131 -2.01 -2.22 -4.14
N ARG A 132 -2.76 -3.33 -4.12
CA ARG A 132 -2.88 -4.19 -2.92
C ARG A 132 -1.60 -4.95 -2.61
N GLN A 133 -0.68 -5.08 -3.56
CA GLN A 133 0.58 -5.77 -3.33
C GLN A 133 1.43 -4.95 -2.35
N PRO A 134 1.83 -5.51 -1.19
CA PRO A 134 2.61 -4.77 -0.20
C PRO A 134 3.92 -4.20 -0.77
N ALA A 135 4.55 -4.94 -1.68
CA ALA A 135 5.77 -4.51 -2.34
C ALA A 135 5.57 -3.27 -3.23
N VAL A 136 4.40 -3.09 -3.85
CA VAL A 136 4.06 -1.90 -4.63
C VAL A 136 3.90 -0.68 -3.72
N VAL A 137 3.22 -0.85 -2.59
CA VAL A 137 3.03 0.24 -1.62
C VAL A 137 4.36 0.66 -0.98
N ALA A 138 5.20 -0.31 -0.62
CA ALA A 138 6.55 -0.03 -0.11
C ALA A 138 7.44 0.66 -1.15
N GLU A 139 7.30 0.29 -2.43
CA GLU A 139 8.02 0.94 -3.53
C GLU A 139 7.53 2.36 -3.77
N LEU A 140 6.22 2.60 -3.72
CA LEU A 140 5.65 3.94 -3.79
C LEU A 140 6.15 4.84 -2.66
N ASP A 141 6.17 4.32 -1.43
CA ASP A 141 6.69 5.04 -0.26
C ASP A 141 8.18 5.39 -0.42
N SER A 142 9.02 4.39 -0.74
CA SER A 142 10.46 4.60 -0.93
C SER A 142 10.79 5.49 -2.13
N ALA A 143 10.06 5.37 -3.25
CA ALA A 143 10.23 6.22 -4.42
C ALA A 143 9.85 7.67 -4.13
N LEU A 144 8.73 7.92 -3.43
CA LEU A 144 8.35 9.28 -3.05
C LEU A 144 9.36 9.88 -2.07
N LYS A 145 9.79 9.11 -1.06
CA LYS A 145 10.85 9.52 -0.13
C LYS A 145 12.15 9.84 -0.86
N ALA A 146 12.56 9.03 -1.83
CA ALA A 146 13.75 9.27 -2.64
C ALA A 146 13.62 10.56 -3.47
N LYS A 147 12.45 10.85 -4.06
CA LYS A 147 12.20 12.11 -4.79
C LYS A 147 12.23 13.33 -3.88
N LEU A 148 11.68 13.22 -2.67
CA LEU A 148 11.74 14.28 -1.67
C LEU A 148 13.18 14.54 -1.21
N ALA A 149 13.95 13.48 -0.96
CA ALA A 149 15.37 13.60 -0.62
C ALA A 149 16.19 14.21 -1.77
N ALA A 150 15.93 13.80 -3.01
CA ALA A 150 16.59 14.33 -4.20
C ALA A 150 16.28 15.82 -4.45
N SER A 151 15.11 16.29 -4.02
CA SER A 151 14.74 17.71 -4.05
C SER A 151 15.27 18.52 -2.85
N GLY A 152 16.06 17.89 -1.95
CA GLY A 152 16.73 18.54 -0.83
C GLY A 152 15.97 18.51 0.50
N HIS A 153 14.85 17.79 0.58
CA HIS A 153 14.10 17.63 1.83
C HIS A 153 14.75 16.60 2.75
N ARG A 154 14.73 16.84 4.06
CA ARG A 154 15.20 15.87 5.06
C ARG A 154 14.02 15.06 5.55
N LEU A 155 14.10 13.74 5.45
CA LEU A 155 13.01 12.86 5.87
C LEU A 155 13.00 12.72 7.39
N TYR A 156 11.80 12.72 7.98
CA TYR A 156 11.62 12.34 9.37
C TYR A 156 11.81 10.83 9.50
N GLN A 157 12.77 10.43 10.34
CA GLN A 157 12.93 9.05 10.73
C GLN A 157 12.48 8.95 12.20
N PRO A 158 11.33 8.33 12.49
CA PRO A 158 10.95 8.08 13.87
C PRO A 158 11.99 7.10 14.44
N SER A 159 12.95 7.63 15.20
CA SER A 159 13.90 6.84 15.95
C SER A 159 13.09 5.95 16.89
N SER A 160 13.06 4.65 16.62
CA SER A 160 12.51 3.65 17.53
C SER A 160 13.29 3.75 18.84
N SER A 161 12.70 4.40 19.83
CA SER A 161 13.29 4.55 21.16
C SER A 161 13.44 3.16 21.79
N GLY A 162 14.66 2.62 21.79
CA GLY A 162 14.93 1.31 22.37
C GLY A 162 16.31 0.69 22.16
N GLU A 163 17.35 1.44 21.77
CA GLU A 163 18.73 0.93 21.88
C GLU A 163 19.53 1.85 22.80
N MET A 164 19.67 1.41 24.06
CA MET A 164 20.74 1.86 24.95
C MET A 164 22.07 1.48 24.30
N THR A 165 22.70 2.40 23.58
CA THR A 165 24.12 2.30 23.27
C THR A 165 24.91 2.61 24.55
N SER A 166 25.14 1.57 25.37
CA SER A 166 26.28 1.54 26.29
C SER A 166 27.55 1.34 25.45
N GLU A 167 28.17 2.42 25.00
CA GLU A 167 29.59 2.39 24.64
C GLU A 167 30.39 2.81 25.89
N VAL A 168 30.59 1.83 26.77
CA VAL A 168 31.71 1.88 27.72
C VAL A 168 32.91 1.28 27.00
N VAL A 169 33.94 2.10 26.86
CA VAL A 169 35.28 1.78 26.40
C VAL A 169 35.80 0.47 27.02
N ASP A 170 36.31 -0.46 26.20
CA ASP A 170 37.05 -1.61 26.71
C ASP A 170 38.37 -1.82 25.94
N ALA A 171 39.46 -1.63 26.67
CA ALA A 171 40.84 -1.89 26.27
C ALA A 171 41.36 -3.08 27.09
N ALA A 172 41.63 -4.19 26.37
CA ALA A 172 42.49 -5.35 26.65
C ALA A 172 43.03 -5.61 28.09
N SER A 173 42.73 -6.79 28.65
CA SER A 173 43.69 -7.91 28.92
C SER A 173 43.22 -8.90 30.03
N SER A 174 43.35 -10.21 29.77
CA SER A 174 43.04 -11.40 30.60
C SER A 174 43.94 -11.61 31.86
N PRO A 175 43.91 -12.75 32.64
CA PRO A 175 43.01 -13.92 32.75
C PRO A 175 42.63 -14.37 34.21
N ALA A 176 41.83 -15.45 34.31
CA ALA A 176 41.18 -16.12 35.48
C ALA A 176 42.11 -16.70 36.61
N PRO A 177 41.60 -17.23 37.76
CA PRO A 177 40.94 -18.57 37.85
C PRO A 177 39.79 -18.74 38.89
N ALA A 178 39.04 -19.86 38.80
CA ALA A 178 37.98 -20.36 39.72
C ALA A 178 38.56 -21.19 40.91
N PRO A 179 37.80 -21.62 41.97
CA PRO A 179 36.71 -22.63 41.91
C PRO A 179 35.51 -22.47 42.93
N GLU A 180 34.48 -23.33 42.80
CA GLU A 180 33.22 -23.48 43.58
C GLU A 180 33.40 -24.01 45.05
N PRO A 181 32.40 -24.56 45.82
CA PRO A 181 30.92 -24.46 45.87
C PRO A 181 30.34 -24.31 47.33
N ALA A 182 29.04 -24.00 47.50
CA ALA A 182 28.22 -24.42 48.67
C ALA A 182 26.71 -24.21 48.45
N ALA A 183 25.93 -25.15 48.98
CA ALA A 183 24.54 -25.43 48.58
C ALA A 183 23.45 -24.95 49.58
N LYS A 184 22.18 -25.16 49.14
CA LYS A 184 20.88 -25.23 49.86
C LYS A 184 20.18 -23.87 50.06
N THR A 185 18.89 -23.69 49.77
CA THR A 185 17.77 -24.52 50.23
C THR A 185 16.50 -24.30 49.37
N ILE A 186 15.70 -25.37 49.31
CA ILE A 186 14.38 -25.54 48.69
C ILE A 186 13.31 -24.64 49.32
N ALA A 187 12.39 -24.09 48.53
CA ALA A 187 10.99 -23.90 48.93
C ALA A 187 10.05 -23.78 47.72
N THR A 188 9.16 -24.76 47.63
CA THR A 188 7.94 -24.79 46.80
C THR A 188 6.95 -23.70 47.20
N THR A 189 6.08 -23.22 46.30
CA THR A 189 4.59 -23.26 46.42
C THR A 189 3.90 -22.73 45.16
N LYS A 190 2.79 -23.37 44.82
CA LYS A 190 1.88 -23.14 43.67
C LYS A 190 0.86 -22.02 43.96
N LYS A 191 0.48 -21.31 42.89
CA LYS A 191 -0.88 -20.84 42.51
C LYS A 191 -1.64 -19.82 43.40
N SER A 192 -2.06 -18.74 42.71
CA SER A 192 -3.46 -18.31 42.45
C SER A 192 -4.06 -17.06 43.11
N PHE A 193 -5.03 -16.50 42.35
CA PHE A 193 -6.10 -15.55 42.65
C PHE A 193 -5.75 -14.07 42.80
N TRP A 194 -6.32 -13.24 41.92
CA TRP A 194 -7.35 -12.25 42.28
C TRP A 194 -8.26 -12.03 41.06
N GLY A 195 -9.43 -12.67 41.09
CA GLY A 195 -10.57 -12.28 40.27
C GLY A 195 -11.39 -11.20 40.99
N ARG A 196 -12.15 -10.42 40.22
CA ARG A 196 -13.31 -9.70 40.75
C ARG A 196 -14.44 -9.72 39.74
N THR A 197 -15.38 -10.62 40.02
CA THR A 197 -16.75 -10.67 39.55
C THR A 197 -17.63 -9.86 40.50
N LYS A 198 -18.45 -8.96 39.96
CA LYS A 198 -19.64 -8.32 40.53
C LYS A 198 -20.30 -7.59 39.34
N ASP A 199 -21.57 -7.71 39.01
CA ASP A 199 -22.75 -8.01 39.80
C ASP A 199 -23.77 -8.80 38.95
N LEU A 200 -24.25 -9.91 39.49
CA LEU A 200 -25.47 -10.60 39.08
C LEU A 200 -26.41 -10.49 40.28
N TYR A 201 -27.49 -9.73 40.16
CA TYR A 201 -28.83 -9.96 40.74
C TYR A 201 -29.70 -8.72 40.46
N ALA A 202 -30.36 -8.71 39.29
CA ALA A 202 -31.65 -8.06 39.13
C ALA A 202 -32.57 -9.09 38.46
N SER A 203 -33.53 -9.54 39.26
CA SER A 203 -34.48 -10.60 39.02
C SER A 203 -35.61 -10.20 38.05
N LYS A 204 -35.96 -11.15 37.18
CA LYS A 204 -37.34 -11.62 36.90
C LYS A 204 -38.42 -10.56 36.59
N GLY A 205 -38.80 -10.46 35.31
CA GLY A 205 -40.11 -9.92 34.89
C GLY A 205 -40.12 -9.24 33.53
N GLN A 206 -40.47 -10.00 32.49
CA GLN A 206 -41.46 -9.64 31.47
C GLN A 206 -41.50 -8.19 30.95
N ASP A 207 -40.98 -7.93 29.75
CA ASP A 207 -41.83 -7.56 28.60
C ASP A 207 -41.10 -7.61 27.26
N LEU A 208 -41.88 -7.84 26.20
CA LEU A 208 -41.46 -7.83 24.81
C LEU A 208 -41.12 -6.40 24.35
N ARG A 209 -40.07 -6.29 23.52
CA ARG A 209 -39.67 -5.12 22.68
C ARG A 209 -38.79 -4.06 23.31
N ASP A 210 -37.59 -4.44 23.72
CA ASP A 210 -36.47 -3.49 23.77
C ASP A 210 -35.49 -3.77 22.64
N VAL A 211 -35.58 -2.94 21.60
CA VAL A 211 -34.48 -2.74 20.66
C VAL A 211 -33.34 -2.18 21.49
N VAL A 212 -32.32 -3.01 21.74
CA VAL A 212 -31.05 -2.53 22.28
C VAL A 212 -30.45 -1.61 21.23
N ILE A 213 -30.75 -0.32 21.34
CA ILE A 213 -30.02 0.73 20.66
C ILE A 213 -28.64 0.71 21.31
N VAL A 214 -27.75 -0.09 20.75
CA VAL A 214 -26.32 0.07 20.95
C VAL A 214 -26.01 1.42 20.32
N ASP A 215 -26.08 2.48 21.13
CA ASP A 215 -25.57 3.80 20.80
C ASP A 215 -24.05 3.66 20.63
N ARG A 216 -23.68 3.16 19.46
CA ARG A 216 -22.33 3.08 18.98
C ARG A 216 -22.00 4.52 18.61
N LYS A 217 -21.66 5.29 19.65
CA LYS A 217 -21.30 6.71 19.64
C LYS A 217 -20.92 7.16 18.23
N LEU A 218 -21.87 7.80 17.56
CA LEU A 218 -21.65 8.43 16.27
C LEU A 218 -20.50 9.42 16.46
N GLY A 219 -19.40 9.21 15.74
CA GLY A 219 -18.08 9.86 15.90
C GLY A 219 -18.04 11.40 15.75
N TRP A 220 -19.17 12.08 15.74
CA TRP A 220 -19.29 13.54 15.72
C TRP A 220 -18.94 14.21 17.05
N ARG A 221 -18.75 13.43 18.14
CA ARG A 221 -18.30 13.91 19.46
C ARG A 221 -16.98 13.31 19.93
N ALA A 222 -16.24 12.62 19.06
CA ALA A 222 -14.86 12.27 19.38
C ALA A 222 -14.03 13.56 19.31
N SER A 223 -13.82 14.20 20.47
CA SER A 223 -12.76 15.19 20.62
C SER A 223 -11.46 14.50 20.26
N GLY A 224 -10.94 14.77 19.06
CA GLY A 224 -9.63 14.35 18.58
C GLY A 224 -9.29 12.91 18.96
N GLU A 225 -9.92 11.94 18.29
CA GLU A 225 -9.29 10.63 18.19
C GLU A 225 -8.04 10.82 17.34
N HIS A 226 -7.00 11.28 18.02
CA HIS A 226 -5.61 11.22 17.62
C HIS A 226 -5.44 9.80 17.08
N ASP A 227 -5.23 9.68 15.77
CA ASP A 227 -4.88 8.41 15.15
C ASP A 227 -3.86 7.73 16.09
N ALA A 228 -4.13 6.51 16.54
CA ALA A 228 -3.23 5.77 17.44
C ALA A 228 -1.86 5.45 16.80
N ASN A 229 -1.62 5.97 15.59
CA ASN A 229 -0.39 5.96 14.83
C ASN A 229 0.06 7.38 14.40
N ALA A 230 -0.41 8.45 15.04
CA ALA A 230 0.12 9.77 14.79
C ALA A 230 1.60 9.79 15.22
N PRO A 231 2.56 9.93 14.28
CA PRO A 231 3.93 10.18 14.67
C PRO A 231 3.94 11.45 15.53
N GLY A 232 4.75 11.47 16.58
CA GLY A 232 4.95 12.67 17.38
C GLY A 232 5.26 13.88 16.49
N LYS A 233 5.01 15.09 16.99
CA LYS A 233 5.24 16.35 16.24
C LYS A 233 6.49 16.26 15.37
N ILE A 234 6.30 16.35 14.05
CA ILE A 234 7.40 16.28 13.09
C ILE A 234 8.29 17.50 13.33
N PRO A 235 9.60 17.31 13.59
CA PRO A 235 10.51 18.43 13.81
C PRO A 235 10.55 19.40 12.62
N THR A 236 10.70 20.69 12.91
CA THR A 236 10.73 21.74 11.88
C THR A 236 11.78 21.44 10.81
N GLY A 237 11.39 21.52 9.54
CA GLY A 237 12.26 21.27 8.40
C GLY A 237 12.49 19.79 8.06
N LEU A 238 11.80 18.87 8.75
CA LEU A 238 11.71 17.46 8.34
C LEU A 238 10.39 17.18 7.63
N VAL A 239 10.38 16.17 6.77
CA VAL A 239 9.21 15.73 6.01
C VAL A 239 8.87 14.29 6.36
N ASP A 240 7.64 14.04 6.76
CA ASP A 240 7.08 12.71 6.92
C ASP A 240 6.21 12.34 5.72
N VAL A 241 6.24 11.06 5.37
CA VAL A 241 5.44 10.48 4.30
C VAL A 241 4.77 9.23 4.85
N SER A 242 3.44 9.19 4.75
CA SER A 242 2.66 8.01 5.12
C SER A 242 1.75 7.60 3.99
N ILE A 243 1.63 6.29 3.77
CA ILE A 243 0.77 5.71 2.74
C ILE A 243 -0.09 4.64 3.38
N VAL A 244 -1.41 4.82 3.33
CA VAL A 244 -2.38 3.98 4.04
C VAL A 244 -3.58 3.68 3.15
N TRP A 245 -4.00 2.41 3.13
CA TRP A 245 -5.28 2.02 2.57
C TRP A 245 -6.42 2.49 3.47
N LYS A 246 -7.34 3.28 2.91
CA LYS A 246 -8.54 3.74 3.63
C LYS A 246 -9.78 3.58 2.76
N GLU A 247 -10.92 3.38 3.41
CA GLU A 247 -12.22 3.56 2.78
C GLU A 247 -12.52 5.06 2.73
N VAL A 248 -12.69 5.61 1.53
CA VAL A 248 -12.97 7.02 1.32
C VAL A 248 -14.42 7.21 0.87
N CYS A 249 -14.99 8.36 1.22
CA CYS A 249 -16.35 8.73 0.87
C CYS A 249 -16.30 9.98 -0.02
N LEU A 250 -16.83 9.88 -1.24
CA LEU A 250 -17.00 10.99 -2.15
C LEU A 250 -18.47 11.42 -2.14
N ARG A 251 -18.69 12.72 -1.97
CA ARG A 251 -19.99 13.35 -2.18
C ARG A 251 -20.06 13.81 -3.63
N ILE A 252 -20.97 13.22 -4.39
CA ILE A 252 -21.12 13.39 -5.83
C ILE A 252 -22.56 13.82 -6.12
N VAL A 253 -22.76 14.73 -7.06
CA VAL A 253 -24.09 15.08 -7.55
C VAL A 253 -24.56 14.01 -8.52
N ASN A 254 -25.77 13.49 -8.37
CA ASN A 254 -26.36 12.51 -9.28
C ASN A 254 -27.06 13.19 -10.48
N GLU A 255 -27.66 12.39 -11.35
CA GLU A 255 -28.36 12.89 -12.54
C GLU A 255 -29.53 13.84 -12.21
N MET A 256 -30.12 13.67 -11.03
CA MET A 256 -31.22 14.49 -10.53
C MET A 256 -30.77 15.78 -9.84
N GLY A 257 -29.45 16.08 -9.83
CA GLY A 257 -28.90 17.24 -9.12
C GLY A 257 -28.85 17.06 -7.60
N LEU A 258 -29.03 15.84 -7.08
CA LEU A 258 -29.00 15.54 -5.66
C LEU A 258 -27.63 15.00 -5.24
N TYR A 259 -27.19 15.38 -4.05
CA TYR A 259 -25.96 14.84 -3.49
C TYR A 259 -26.15 13.40 -3.01
N GLU A 260 -25.30 12.51 -3.51
CA GLU A 260 -25.15 11.13 -3.09
C GLU A 260 -23.74 10.91 -2.49
N SER A 261 -23.63 9.99 -1.54
CA SER A 261 -22.35 9.58 -0.97
C SER A 261 -21.94 8.22 -1.54
N LYS A 262 -20.86 8.19 -2.32
CA LYS A 262 -20.26 6.95 -2.80
C LYS A 262 -19.02 6.60 -1.99
N LYS A 263 -18.88 5.32 -1.63
CA LYS A 263 -17.74 4.82 -0.86
C LYS A 263 -16.90 3.86 -1.68
N GLY A 264 -15.62 3.80 -1.37
CA GLY A 264 -14.72 2.83 -1.98
C GLY A 264 -13.32 2.87 -1.37
N PRO A 265 -12.53 1.82 -1.59
CA PRO A 265 -11.15 1.77 -1.13
C PRO A 265 -10.26 2.68 -1.99
N ALA A 266 -9.35 3.39 -1.35
CA ALA A 266 -8.34 4.22 -1.99
C ALA A 266 -7.02 4.16 -1.20
N LEU A 267 -5.93 4.52 -1.88
CA LEU A 267 -4.63 4.69 -1.26
C LEU A 267 -4.48 6.16 -0.86
N CYS A 268 -4.44 6.43 0.45
CA CYS A 268 -4.22 7.76 0.99
C CYS A 268 -2.73 7.95 1.24
N MET A 269 -2.13 8.90 0.54
CA MET A 269 -0.73 9.26 0.65
C MET A 269 -0.63 10.68 1.21
N THR A 270 -0.07 10.81 2.41
CA THR A 270 0.06 12.08 3.10
C THR A 270 1.52 12.48 3.14
N VAL A 271 1.79 13.73 2.74
CA VAL A 271 3.10 14.39 2.87
C VAL A 271 2.91 15.51 3.88
N GLU A 272 3.67 15.46 4.97
CA GLU A 272 3.62 16.43 6.06
C GLU A 272 5.01 16.99 6.33
N VAL A 273 5.12 18.30 6.40
CA VAL A 273 6.35 19.04 6.68
C VAL A 273 6.24 19.58 8.09
N GLY A 274 7.21 19.26 8.94
CA GLY A 274 7.27 19.79 10.30
C GLY A 274 7.36 21.31 10.31
N SER A 275 6.45 21.95 11.04
CA SER A 275 6.40 23.39 11.30
C SER A 275 6.69 23.66 12.77
#